data_AF-A0A1Y0ERR8-F1
#
_entry.id   AF-A0A1Y0ERR8-F1
#
_cell.length_a   1.000
_cell.length_b   1.000
_cell.length_c   1.000
_cell.angle_alpha   90.00
_cell.angle_beta   90.00
_cell.angle_gamma   90.00
#
_symmetry.space_group_name_H-M   'P 1'
#
loop_
_entity.id
_entity.type
_entity.pdbx_description
1 polymer ?
#
loop_
_entity_poly.entity_id
_entity_poly.type
_entity_poly.pdbx_seq_one_letter_code
_entity_poly.pdbx_strand_id
1 'polypeptide(L)'
;MSPGDSRLQPEPAQPRPDRPRRAGPGRRAPRALWPLVASLLMLSGCATQWQGGEQGLPRLVVQNKALTPDNGGREARVEDLQAGDILLSAGSGLNAVSIRVSTLSPVSHAALYLGEGRVIDAVGSGVREVPLDVFVDEASAVVAFRHPGMRPDHLPALTAFAQDQVGQPYNLTGIVLQAPFTLERRLCELPVLPGPVRDFCLRGIALIQLGVGPSDRFFCSQLVLEAYRRAGLPLTDADPRLATPVDLLHMREGDVPSVRTHQALRYVGHLKLPDETGPGRDADSVQAMSGQ
;
A
#
# COMPACT_ATOMS: atom_id res chain seq x y z
N MET A 1 46.44 -8.96 98.12
CA MET A 1 46.35 -7.63 97.50
C MET A 1 45.64 -7.76 96.15
N SER A 2 44.52 -7.07 95.97
CA SER A 2 43.88 -6.78 94.66
C SER A 2 44.76 -5.81 93.84
N PRO A 3 44.46 -5.43 92.57
CA PRO A 3 43.36 -5.83 91.68
C PRO A 3 43.75 -6.00 90.17
N GLY A 4 42.74 -6.29 89.32
CA GLY A 4 42.73 -6.02 87.86
C GLY A 4 43.13 -7.22 87.00
N ASP A 5 42.49 -7.55 85.89
CA ASP A 5 41.69 -6.73 84.99
C ASP A 5 40.69 -7.60 84.19
N SER A 6 39.50 -7.06 83.96
CA SER A 6 38.35 -7.71 83.31
C SER A 6 38.47 -7.61 81.79
N ARG A 7 38.51 -8.73 81.07
CA ARG A 7 38.17 -8.76 79.63
C ARG A 7 36.86 -9.48 79.41
N LEU A 8 35.79 -8.69 79.27
CA LEU A 8 34.52 -9.11 78.69
C LEU A 8 34.75 -9.66 77.28
N GLN A 9 34.26 -10.87 77.03
CA GLN A 9 34.05 -11.40 75.68
C GLN A 9 32.73 -10.84 75.14
N PRO A 10 32.67 -10.31 73.90
CA PRO A 10 31.40 -9.91 73.31
C PRO A 10 30.64 -11.14 72.76
N GLU A 11 29.37 -11.22 73.15
CA GLU A 11 28.35 -12.17 72.74
C GLU A 11 28.09 -12.12 71.20
N PRO A 12 27.80 -13.26 70.53
CA PRO A 12 27.51 -13.26 69.10
C PRO A 12 26.16 -12.59 68.80
N ALA A 13 26.19 -11.54 67.99
CA ALA A 13 25.02 -10.78 67.57
C ALA A 13 24.03 -11.65 66.76
N GLN A 14 22.79 -11.71 67.24
CA GLN A 14 21.68 -12.31 66.51
C GLN A 14 21.38 -11.54 65.21
N PRO A 15 21.04 -12.23 64.09
CA PRO A 15 20.69 -11.56 62.84
C PRO A 15 19.36 -10.80 62.99
N ARG A 16 19.40 -9.49 62.69
CA ARG A 16 18.22 -8.63 62.67
C ARG A 16 17.27 -9.07 61.54
N PRO A 17 15.93 -9.01 61.74
CA PRO A 17 15.00 -9.27 60.66
C PRO A 17 15.15 -8.21 59.56
N ASP A 18 15.24 -8.67 58.31
CA ASP A 18 15.32 -7.83 57.13
C ASP A 18 14.16 -6.83 57.09
N ARG A 19 14.49 -5.53 57.06
CA ARG A 19 13.51 -4.50 56.73
C ARG A 19 13.00 -4.76 55.31
N PRO A 20 11.68 -4.71 55.06
CA PRO A 20 11.18 -4.79 53.69
C PRO A 20 11.77 -3.62 52.89
N ARG A 21 12.50 -3.95 51.82
CA ARG A 21 12.95 -3.00 50.81
C ARG A 21 11.73 -2.19 50.36
N ARG A 22 11.74 -0.88 50.63
CA ARG A 22 10.76 0.05 50.03
C ARG A 22 10.82 -0.15 48.52
N ALA A 23 9.72 -0.61 47.94
CA ALA A 23 9.52 -0.60 46.51
C ALA A 23 9.74 0.83 46.02
N GLY A 24 10.74 1.03 45.15
CA GLY A 24 10.93 2.30 44.46
C GLY A 24 9.66 2.66 43.68
N PRO A 25 9.41 3.94 43.41
CA PRO A 25 8.24 4.36 42.67
C PRO A 25 8.22 3.62 41.34
N GLY A 26 7.24 2.73 41.18
CA GLY A 26 7.03 1.99 39.95
C GLY A 26 6.99 2.98 38.80
N ARG A 27 7.87 2.79 37.81
CA ARG A 27 7.84 3.53 36.56
C ARG A 27 6.45 3.32 35.95
N ARG A 28 5.53 4.24 36.23
CA ARG A 28 4.26 4.32 35.52
C ARG A 28 4.64 4.57 34.08
N ALA A 29 4.41 3.58 33.21
CA ALA A 29 4.51 3.77 31.78
C ALA A 29 3.73 5.05 31.43
N PRO A 30 4.31 5.99 30.67
CA PRO A 30 3.68 7.27 30.42
C PRO A 30 2.37 7.05 29.67
N ARG A 31 1.23 7.24 30.37
CA ARG A 31 -0.13 7.28 29.80
C ARG A 31 -0.26 8.29 28.66
N ALA A 32 0.71 9.20 28.51
CA ALA A 32 0.81 10.21 27.46
C ALA A 32 1.32 9.67 26.10
N LEU A 33 1.91 8.47 26.03
CA LEU A 33 2.31 7.91 24.74
C LEU A 33 1.13 7.36 23.94
N TRP A 34 0.08 6.90 24.61
CA TRP A 34 -1.06 6.26 23.96
C TRP A 34 -1.89 7.15 23.04
N PRO A 35 -2.24 8.41 23.43
CA PRO A 35 -2.91 9.32 22.49
C PRO A 35 -2.01 9.73 21.32
N LEU A 36 -0.69 9.81 21.53
CA LEU A 36 0.27 10.12 20.46
C LEU A 36 0.40 8.97 19.45
N VAL A 37 0.45 7.73 19.92
CA VAL A 37 0.46 6.52 19.08
C VAL A 37 -0.89 6.33 18.37
N ALA A 38 -2.01 6.58 19.05
CA ALA A 38 -3.34 6.54 18.43
C ALA A 38 -3.52 7.62 17.36
N SER A 39 -3.05 8.85 17.60
CA SER A 39 -3.04 9.92 16.61
C SER A 39 -2.12 9.61 15.43
N LEU A 40 -0.95 9.01 15.65
CA LEU A 40 -0.07 8.55 14.57
C LEU A 40 -0.71 7.44 13.73
N LEU A 41 -1.41 6.49 14.36
CA LEU A 41 -2.15 5.42 13.67
C LEU A 41 -3.30 5.98 12.82
N MET A 42 -4.04 6.97 13.34
CA MET A 42 -5.14 7.65 12.64
C MET A 42 -4.68 8.44 11.40
N LEU A 43 -3.44 8.96 11.39
CA LEU A 43 -2.90 9.73 10.28
C LEU A 43 -2.39 8.88 9.10
N SER A 44 -2.25 7.56 9.29
CA SER A 44 -1.64 6.68 8.29
C SER A 44 -2.59 6.12 7.22
N GLY A 45 -3.91 6.26 7.42
CA GLY A 45 -4.95 5.90 6.45
C GLY A 45 -4.91 4.44 5.99
N CYS A 46 -4.52 3.49 6.86
CA CYS A 46 -4.44 2.08 6.50
C CYS A 46 -5.78 1.40 6.78
N ALA A 47 -6.43 0.87 5.74
CA ALA A 47 -7.61 0.04 5.90
C ALA A 47 -7.28 -1.21 6.74
N THR A 48 -8.23 -1.64 7.58
CA THR A 48 -8.12 -2.91 8.29
C THR A 48 -9.33 -3.80 8.01
N GLN A 49 -9.15 -5.10 8.18
CA GLN A 49 -10.21 -6.09 8.05
C GLN A 49 -10.02 -7.20 9.06
N TRP A 50 -11.13 -7.66 9.64
CA TRP A 50 -11.17 -8.86 10.43
C TRP A 50 -11.27 -10.08 9.52
N GLN A 51 -10.27 -10.96 9.56
CA GLN A 51 -10.31 -12.26 8.91
C GLN A 51 -10.54 -13.35 9.96
N GLY A 52 -11.32 -14.39 9.62
CA GLY A 52 -11.43 -15.57 10.45
C GLY A 52 -10.08 -16.28 10.51
N GLY A 53 -9.45 -16.35 11.69
CA GLY A 53 -8.21 -17.10 11.85
C GLY A 53 -8.46 -18.60 11.74
N GLU A 54 -7.50 -19.35 11.21
CA GLU A 54 -7.58 -20.83 11.09
C GLU A 54 -7.85 -21.54 12.44
N GLN A 55 -7.61 -20.87 13.57
CA GLN A 55 -7.85 -21.38 14.93
C GLN A 55 -9.08 -20.74 15.62
N GLY A 56 -9.99 -20.12 14.86
CA GLY A 56 -11.26 -19.57 15.36
C GLY A 56 -11.17 -18.21 16.06
N LEU A 57 -9.97 -17.67 16.30
CA LEU A 57 -9.79 -16.31 16.77
C LEU A 57 -9.77 -15.34 15.57
N PRO A 58 -10.59 -14.27 15.58
CA PRO A 58 -10.57 -13.27 14.52
C PRO A 58 -9.22 -12.53 14.54
N ARG A 59 -8.53 -12.51 13.40
CA ARG A 59 -7.28 -11.78 13.23
C ARG A 59 -7.56 -10.45 12.53
N LEU A 60 -7.09 -9.35 13.12
CA LEU A 60 -7.07 -8.06 12.45
C LEU A 60 -5.91 -8.06 11.46
N VAL A 61 -6.22 -7.92 10.18
CA VAL A 61 -5.25 -7.71 9.10
C VAL A 61 -5.25 -6.22 8.76
N VAL A 62 -4.05 -5.69 8.53
CA VAL A 62 -3.81 -4.29 8.15
C VAL A 62 -3.34 -4.28 6.71
N GLN A 63 -3.80 -3.29 5.95
CA GLN A 63 -3.41 -3.03 4.58
C GLN A 63 -1.88 -2.94 4.42
N ASN A 64 -1.34 -3.72 3.48
CA ASN A 64 0.09 -3.84 3.23
C ASN A 64 0.52 -2.87 2.13
N LYS A 65 1.40 -1.92 2.49
CA LYS A 65 1.92 -0.89 1.57
C LYS A 65 3.13 -1.34 0.73
N ALA A 66 3.63 -2.56 0.92
CA ALA A 66 4.73 -3.08 0.12
C ALA A 66 4.26 -3.43 -1.31
N LEU A 67 5.13 -3.15 -2.29
CA LEU A 67 4.98 -3.58 -3.68
C LEU A 67 5.18 -5.10 -3.84
N THR A 68 6.06 -5.67 -3.00
CA THR A 68 6.37 -7.09 -2.96
C THR A 68 5.38 -7.80 -2.03
N PRO A 69 4.87 -8.98 -2.41
CA PRO A 69 4.13 -9.82 -1.48
C PRO A 69 5.06 -10.37 -0.39
N ASP A 70 4.48 -10.73 0.76
CA ASP A 70 5.20 -11.20 1.95
C ASP A 70 6.03 -12.49 1.70
N ASN A 71 5.80 -13.18 0.58
CA ASN A 71 6.52 -14.37 0.15
C ASN A 71 7.82 -14.10 -0.63
N GLY A 72 8.24 -12.83 -0.77
CA GLY A 72 9.59 -12.48 -1.22
C GLY A 72 9.75 -11.98 -2.65
N GLY A 73 8.66 -11.67 -3.37
CA GLY A 73 8.67 -10.95 -4.65
C GLY A 73 9.51 -11.60 -5.78
N ARG A 74 8.86 -12.27 -6.74
CA ARG A 74 9.55 -12.92 -7.87
C ARG A 74 9.73 -11.97 -9.05
N GLU A 75 10.85 -12.08 -9.76
CA GLU A 75 11.02 -11.47 -11.08
C GLU A 75 10.13 -12.20 -12.09
N ALA A 76 9.38 -11.45 -12.90
CA ALA A 76 8.58 -11.97 -14.00
C ALA A 76 9.26 -11.62 -15.32
N ARG A 77 9.15 -12.54 -16.28
CA ARG A 77 9.59 -12.31 -17.66
C ARG A 77 8.40 -11.96 -18.53
N VAL A 78 8.68 -11.50 -19.74
CA VAL A 78 7.64 -11.19 -20.74
C VAL A 78 6.78 -12.43 -21.02
N GLU A 79 7.35 -13.63 -21.00
CA GLU A 79 6.64 -14.88 -21.24
C GLU A 79 5.67 -15.26 -20.11
N ASP A 80 5.85 -14.70 -18.91
CA ASP A 80 4.93 -14.91 -17.78
C ASP A 80 3.66 -14.07 -17.91
N LEU A 81 3.70 -13.01 -18.73
CA LEU A 81 2.58 -12.09 -18.94
C LEU A 81 1.53 -12.67 -19.87
N GLN A 82 0.29 -12.29 -19.62
CA GLN A 82 -0.87 -12.64 -20.43
C GLN A 82 -1.70 -11.39 -20.69
N ALA A 83 -2.28 -11.30 -21.88
CA ALA A 83 -3.20 -10.22 -22.20
C ALA A 83 -4.28 -10.07 -21.11
N GLY A 84 -4.56 -8.84 -20.73
CA GLY A 84 -5.40 -8.51 -19.58
C GLY A 84 -4.63 -8.32 -18.27
N ASP A 85 -3.34 -8.66 -18.17
CA ASP A 85 -2.57 -8.37 -16.97
C ASP A 85 -2.54 -6.86 -16.65
N ILE A 86 -2.66 -6.54 -15.38
CA ILE A 86 -2.64 -5.18 -14.84
C ILE A 86 -1.21 -4.89 -14.40
N LEU A 87 -0.63 -3.85 -14.96
CA LEU A 87 0.71 -3.38 -14.60
C LEU A 87 0.57 -2.19 -13.67
N LEU A 88 1.15 -2.26 -12.48
CA LEU A 88 1.28 -1.11 -11.59
C LEU A 88 2.73 -0.67 -11.56
N SER A 89 2.96 0.64 -11.69
CA SER A 89 4.32 1.18 -11.76
C SER A 89 4.54 2.39 -10.88
N ALA A 90 5.81 2.58 -10.51
CA ALA A 90 6.31 3.79 -9.89
C ALA A 90 6.98 4.64 -10.97
N GLY A 91 6.33 5.73 -11.39
CA GLY A 91 6.90 6.63 -12.39
C GLY A 91 8.09 7.42 -11.83
N SER A 92 9.04 7.76 -12.69
CA SER A 92 10.28 8.45 -12.32
C SER A 92 10.16 9.99 -12.24
N GLY A 93 9.11 10.58 -12.83
CA GLY A 93 8.91 12.04 -12.89
C GLY A 93 8.30 12.69 -11.62
N LEU A 94 8.42 14.01 -11.50
CA LEU A 94 7.91 14.80 -10.35
C LEU A 94 6.42 14.58 -10.05
N ASN A 95 5.59 14.39 -11.08
CA ASN A 95 4.16 14.08 -10.92
C ASN A 95 3.94 12.69 -10.31
N ALA A 96 4.78 11.72 -10.65
CA ALA A 96 4.70 10.38 -10.07
C ALA A 96 5.14 10.39 -8.61
N VAL A 97 6.16 11.18 -8.27
CA VAL A 97 6.60 11.40 -6.88
C VAL A 97 5.49 12.04 -6.05
N SER A 98 4.83 13.08 -6.56
CA SER A 98 3.75 13.76 -5.83
C SER A 98 2.55 12.85 -5.59
N ILE A 99 2.20 12.00 -6.55
CA ILE A 99 1.15 10.97 -6.39
C ILE A 99 1.56 9.96 -5.31
N ARG A 100 2.78 9.42 -5.33
CA ARG A 100 3.24 8.47 -4.29
C ARG A 100 3.22 9.08 -2.90
N VAL A 101 3.64 10.35 -2.76
CA VAL A 101 3.64 11.07 -1.48
C VAL A 101 2.21 11.35 -1.01
N SER A 102 1.32 11.81 -1.89
CA SER A 102 -0.06 12.16 -1.52
C SER A 102 -0.90 10.92 -1.20
N THR A 103 -0.65 9.81 -1.88
CA THR A 103 -1.33 8.53 -1.66
C THR A 103 -0.63 7.62 -0.64
N LEU A 104 0.57 8.01 -0.16
CA LEU A 104 1.43 7.18 0.69
C LEU A 104 1.62 5.77 0.11
N SER A 105 1.76 5.70 -1.22
CA SER A 105 1.78 4.46 -2.00
C SER A 105 3.12 4.28 -2.70
N PRO A 106 3.59 3.03 -2.86
CA PRO A 106 4.75 2.76 -3.68
C PRO A 106 4.44 2.80 -5.19
N VAL A 107 3.15 2.74 -5.59
CA VAL A 107 2.70 2.85 -6.99
C VAL A 107 2.11 4.23 -7.26
N SER A 108 2.36 4.75 -8.46
CA SER A 108 1.78 6.02 -8.93
C SER A 108 0.96 5.89 -10.21
N HIS A 109 1.04 4.73 -10.86
CA HIS A 109 0.53 4.56 -12.21
C HIS A 109 0.00 3.14 -12.44
N ALA A 110 -0.94 3.02 -13.37
CA ALA A 110 -1.58 1.76 -13.74
C ALA A 110 -1.71 1.66 -15.26
N ALA A 111 -1.49 0.48 -15.80
CA ALA A 111 -1.57 0.20 -17.23
C ALA A 111 -2.13 -1.21 -17.47
N LEU A 112 -2.51 -1.46 -18.72
CA LEU A 112 -3.06 -2.73 -19.17
C LEU A 112 -2.13 -3.37 -20.20
N TYR A 113 -1.70 -4.60 -19.94
CA TYR A 113 -0.96 -5.37 -20.94
C TYR A 113 -1.94 -6.01 -21.93
N LEU A 114 -1.80 -5.70 -23.21
CA LEU A 114 -2.68 -6.19 -24.27
C LEU A 114 -2.22 -7.53 -24.88
N GLY A 115 -1.09 -8.07 -24.42
CA GLY A 115 -0.41 -9.18 -25.06
C GLY A 115 0.64 -8.73 -26.06
N GLU A 116 1.52 -9.66 -26.45
CA GLU A 116 2.50 -9.47 -27.53
C GLU A 116 3.40 -8.24 -27.34
N GLY A 117 3.76 -7.93 -26.09
CA GLY A 117 4.65 -6.81 -25.77
C GLY A 117 3.99 -5.44 -25.86
N ARG A 118 2.66 -5.34 -25.92
CA ARG A 118 1.94 -4.06 -26.02
C ARG A 118 1.28 -3.69 -24.69
N VAL A 119 1.42 -2.43 -24.31
CA VAL A 119 0.86 -1.85 -23.09
C VAL A 119 0.04 -0.63 -23.45
N ILE A 120 -1.16 -0.50 -22.90
CA ILE A 120 -1.93 0.73 -22.93
C ILE A 120 -1.94 1.40 -21.56
N ASP A 121 -1.65 2.69 -21.54
CA ASP A 121 -1.72 3.53 -20.35
C ASP A 121 -2.30 4.92 -20.66
N ALA A 122 -2.74 5.61 -19.60
CA ALA A 122 -3.17 7.00 -19.68
C ALA A 122 -2.21 7.87 -18.88
N VAL A 123 -1.45 8.73 -19.57
CA VAL A 123 -0.47 9.65 -18.98
C VAL A 123 -0.86 11.09 -19.30
N GLY A 124 -0.13 12.09 -18.78
CA GLY A 124 -0.47 13.50 -18.97
C GLY A 124 -0.68 13.95 -20.43
N SER A 125 -0.01 13.30 -21.39
CA SER A 125 -0.18 13.56 -22.83
C SER A 125 -1.40 12.88 -23.47
N GLY A 126 -2.12 12.02 -22.75
CA GLY A 126 -3.29 11.28 -23.23
C GLY A 126 -3.15 9.77 -23.02
N VAL A 127 -4.13 9.04 -23.56
CA VAL A 127 -4.07 7.57 -23.66
C VAL A 127 -3.17 7.18 -24.84
N ARG A 128 -2.24 6.27 -24.60
CA ARG A 128 -1.30 5.78 -25.60
C ARG A 128 -1.14 4.27 -25.51
N GLU A 129 -0.78 3.68 -26.63
CA GLU A 129 -0.27 2.31 -26.71
C GLU A 129 1.25 2.39 -26.93
N VAL A 130 2.02 1.71 -26.07
CA VAL A 130 3.48 1.69 -26.11
C VAL A 130 4.01 0.27 -26.01
N PRO A 131 5.22 0.01 -26.54
CA PRO A 131 5.94 -1.23 -26.26
C PRO A 131 6.20 -1.44 -24.75
N LEU A 132 6.21 -2.70 -24.31
CA LEU A 132 6.39 -3.08 -22.92
C LEU A 132 7.74 -2.64 -22.36
N ASP A 133 8.81 -2.77 -23.15
CA ASP A 133 10.16 -2.33 -22.78
C ASP A 133 10.21 -0.82 -22.53
N VAL A 134 9.59 -0.02 -23.41
CA VAL A 134 9.45 1.43 -23.23
C VAL A 134 8.71 1.76 -21.92
N PHE A 135 7.59 1.07 -21.64
CA PHE A 135 6.85 1.28 -20.40
C PHE A 135 7.67 0.93 -19.15
N VAL A 136 8.44 -0.16 -19.22
CA VAL A 136 9.30 -0.62 -18.11
C VAL A 136 10.48 0.33 -17.88
N ASP A 137 11.06 0.87 -18.95
CA ASP A 137 12.19 1.80 -18.87
C ASP A 137 11.82 3.15 -18.25
N GLU A 138 10.62 3.66 -18.54
CA GLU A 138 10.11 4.93 -17.99
C GLU A 138 9.84 4.88 -16.46
N ALA A 139 9.67 3.68 -15.90
CA ALA A 139 9.34 3.46 -14.49
C ALA A 139 10.57 3.07 -13.66
N SER A 140 10.58 3.40 -12.36
CA SER A 140 11.59 2.90 -11.42
C SER A 140 11.23 1.54 -10.82
N ALA A 141 9.97 1.12 -10.93
CA ALA A 141 9.50 -0.22 -10.56
C ALA A 141 8.24 -0.57 -11.35
N VAL A 142 8.08 -1.84 -11.72
CA VAL A 142 6.89 -2.37 -12.38
C VAL A 142 6.53 -3.73 -11.80
N VAL A 143 5.28 -3.88 -11.39
CA VAL A 143 4.71 -5.14 -10.90
C VAL A 143 3.47 -5.51 -11.71
N ALA A 144 3.34 -6.79 -12.05
CA ALA A 144 2.24 -7.34 -12.79
C ALA A 144 1.29 -8.15 -11.88
N PHE A 145 -0.01 -7.95 -12.08
CA PHE A 145 -1.10 -8.66 -11.43
C PHE A 145 -2.08 -9.22 -12.46
N ARG A 146 -2.71 -10.35 -12.14
CA ARG A 146 -3.67 -11.01 -13.02
C ARG A 146 -5.00 -11.23 -12.31
N HIS A 147 -6.10 -10.92 -12.99
CA HIS A 147 -7.42 -11.32 -12.52
C HIS A 147 -7.62 -12.84 -12.73
N PRO A 148 -7.89 -13.65 -11.68
CA PRO A 148 -7.97 -15.11 -11.82
C PRO A 148 -9.07 -15.60 -12.77
N GLY A 149 -10.16 -14.83 -12.89
CA GLY A 149 -11.26 -15.11 -13.81
C GLY A 149 -11.02 -14.68 -15.26
N MET A 150 -9.86 -14.11 -15.61
CA MET A 150 -9.55 -13.69 -16.99
C MET A 150 -9.54 -14.90 -17.92
N ARG A 151 -10.30 -14.82 -19.02
CA ARG A 151 -10.48 -15.86 -20.04
C ARG A 151 -10.36 -15.24 -21.43
N PRO A 152 -10.02 -16.03 -22.46
CA PRO A 152 -9.91 -15.53 -23.83
C PRO A 152 -11.15 -14.75 -24.31
N ASP A 153 -12.35 -15.14 -23.88
CA ASP A 153 -13.61 -14.47 -24.27
C ASP A 153 -13.73 -13.02 -23.77
N HIS A 154 -13.01 -12.65 -22.71
CA HIS A 154 -13.00 -11.28 -22.17
C HIS A 154 -12.08 -10.35 -22.96
N LEU A 155 -11.03 -10.89 -23.58
CA LEU A 155 -9.94 -10.12 -24.19
C LEU A 155 -10.42 -9.25 -25.36
N PRO A 156 -11.29 -9.70 -26.28
CA PRO A 156 -11.72 -8.85 -27.39
C PRO A 156 -12.38 -7.55 -26.94
N ALA A 157 -13.30 -7.63 -25.97
CA ALA A 157 -14.00 -6.46 -25.45
C ALA A 157 -13.07 -5.55 -24.62
N LEU A 158 -12.18 -6.15 -23.82
CA LEU A 158 -11.17 -5.44 -23.05
C LEU A 158 -10.22 -4.64 -23.95
N THR A 159 -9.64 -5.32 -24.95
CA THR A 159 -8.67 -4.74 -25.88
C THR A 159 -9.32 -3.72 -26.80
N ALA A 160 -10.49 -4.02 -27.37
CA ALA A 160 -11.21 -3.07 -28.23
C ALA A 160 -11.51 -1.77 -27.49
N PHE A 161 -12.05 -1.85 -26.26
CA PHE A 161 -12.30 -0.66 -25.48
C PHE A 161 -11.02 0.14 -25.20
N ALA A 162 -9.94 -0.53 -24.77
CA ALA A 162 -8.68 0.12 -24.43
C ALA A 162 -8.08 0.84 -25.66
N GLN A 163 -8.12 0.20 -26.83
CA GLN A 163 -7.62 0.75 -28.09
C GLN A 163 -8.49 1.91 -28.60
N ASP A 164 -9.81 1.83 -28.44
CA ASP A 164 -10.73 2.93 -28.78
C ASP A 164 -10.46 4.21 -27.97
N GLN A 165 -9.76 4.10 -26.84
CA GLN A 165 -9.38 5.27 -26.03
C GLN A 165 -8.08 5.92 -26.49
N VAL A 166 -7.27 5.29 -27.34
CA VAL A 166 -5.97 5.83 -27.76
C VAL A 166 -6.13 7.20 -28.41
N GLY A 167 -5.31 8.16 -27.98
CA GLY A 167 -5.35 9.55 -28.42
C GLY A 167 -6.34 10.43 -27.64
N GLN A 168 -7.21 9.87 -26.81
CA GLN A 168 -8.08 10.67 -25.94
C GLN A 168 -7.24 11.44 -24.89
N PRO A 169 -7.61 12.69 -24.58
CA PRO A 169 -6.85 13.51 -23.65
C PRO A 169 -6.97 13.00 -22.22
N TYR A 170 -5.91 13.21 -21.44
CA TYR A 170 -5.83 12.79 -20.06
C TYR A 170 -6.82 13.56 -19.17
N ASN A 171 -7.45 12.86 -18.22
CA ASN A 171 -8.42 13.49 -17.32
C ASN A 171 -7.77 14.24 -16.14
N LEU A 172 -7.03 15.31 -16.42
CA LEU A 172 -6.42 16.16 -15.38
C LEU A 172 -7.48 16.77 -14.45
N THR A 173 -8.64 17.16 -14.98
CA THR A 173 -9.75 17.69 -14.17
C THR A 173 -10.25 16.66 -13.16
N GLY A 174 -10.36 15.39 -13.57
CA GLY A 174 -10.73 14.28 -12.68
C GLY A 174 -9.75 14.14 -11.52
N ILE A 175 -8.45 14.22 -11.78
CA ILE A 175 -7.41 14.12 -10.74
C ILE A 175 -7.44 15.30 -9.77
N VAL A 176 -7.59 16.53 -10.28
CA VAL A 176 -7.68 17.73 -9.42
C VAL A 176 -8.92 17.67 -8.51
N LEU A 177 -10.05 17.21 -9.03
CA LEU A 177 -11.28 17.02 -8.24
C LEU A 177 -11.20 15.82 -7.29
N GLN A 178 -10.37 14.81 -7.60
CA GLN A 178 -10.08 13.70 -6.69
C GLN A 178 -9.18 14.11 -5.51
N ALA A 179 -8.42 15.20 -5.59
CA ALA A 179 -7.52 15.61 -4.51
C ALA A 179 -8.25 15.86 -3.17
N PRO A 180 -9.36 16.62 -3.09
CA PRO A 180 -10.14 16.74 -1.86
C PRO A 180 -10.77 15.40 -1.44
N PHE A 181 -11.27 14.60 -2.39
CA PHE A 181 -11.81 13.27 -2.10
C PHE A 181 -10.76 12.33 -1.47
N THR A 182 -9.53 12.34 -1.96
CA THR A 182 -8.42 11.51 -1.44
C THR A 182 -8.07 11.89 0.01
N LEU A 183 -8.17 13.17 0.36
CA LEU A 183 -7.92 13.64 1.72
C LEU A 183 -9.08 13.30 2.67
N GLU A 184 -10.32 13.52 2.23
CA GLU A 184 -11.53 13.24 3.01
C GLU A 184 -11.78 11.74 3.20
N ARG A 185 -11.48 10.93 2.18
CA ARG A 185 -11.57 9.47 2.18
C ARG A 185 -10.75 8.80 3.28
N ARG A 186 -9.66 9.41 3.73
CA ARG A 186 -8.86 8.88 4.86
C ARG A 186 -9.68 8.72 6.14
N LEU A 187 -10.75 9.51 6.31
CA LEU A 187 -11.71 9.35 7.42
C LEU A 187 -12.55 8.07 7.31
N CYS A 188 -12.82 7.61 6.09
CA CYS A 188 -13.52 6.34 5.84
C CYS A 188 -12.59 5.12 5.94
N GLU A 189 -11.28 5.31 5.83
CA GLU A 189 -10.24 4.27 5.91
C GLU A 189 -9.60 4.16 7.31
N LEU A 190 -10.26 4.72 8.33
CA LEU A 190 -9.77 4.64 9.71
C LEU A 190 -9.62 3.18 10.16
N PRO A 191 -8.54 2.86 10.90
CA PRO A 191 -8.35 1.52 11.41
C PRO A 191 -9.53 1.15 12.32
N VAL A 192 -9.99 -0.11 12.20
CA VAL A 192 -11.10 -0.74 12.96
C VAL A 192 -12.50 -0.50 12.34
N LEU A 193 -12.64 0.32 11.29
CA LEU A 193 -13.92 0.47 10.60
C LEU A 193 -14.30 -0.81 9.82
N PRO A 194 -15.49 -1.41 10.03
CA PRO A 194 -15.92 -2.58 9.26
C PRO A 194 -16.09 -2.27 7.77
N GLY A 195 -15.76 -3.22 6.89
CA GLY A 195 -15.83 -3.07 5.42
C GLY A 195 -17.15 -2.45 4.90
N PRO A 196 -18.34 -2.93 5.32
CA PRO A 196 -19.60 -2.34 4.85
C PRO A 196 -19.80 -0.88 5.27
N VAL A 197 -19.30 -0.50 6.45
CA VAL A 197 -19.37 0.88 6.96
C VAL A 197 -18.42 1.78 6.16
N ARG A 198 -17.21 1.27 5.87
CA ARG A 198 -16.25 1.94 4.97
C ARG A 198 -16.86 2.17 3.60
N ASP A 199 -17.42 1.13 2.96
CA ASP A 199 -18.04 1.24 1.64
C ASP A 199 -19.19 2.26 1.62
N PHE A 200 -20.03 2.28 2.65
CA PHE A 200 -21.10 3.27 2.79
C PHE A 200 -20.55 4.70 2.91
N CYS A 201 -19.53 4.90 3.75
CA CYS A 201 -18.86 6.20 3.92
C CYS A 201 -18.26 6.72 2.61
N LEU A 202 -17.52 5.86 1.89
CA LEU A 202 -16.90 6.20 0.61
C LEU A 202 -17.94 6.59 -0.45
N ARG A 203 -19.05 5.83 -0.55
CA ARG A 203 -20.16 6.14 -1.46
C ARG A 203 -20.83 7.46 -1.11
N GLY A 204 -21.00 7.76 0.18
CA GLY A 204 -21.62 9.01 0.64
C GLY A 204 -20.81 10.25 0.25
N ILE A 205 -19.50 10.25 0.51
CA ILE A 205 -18.62 11.38 0.16
C ILE A 205 -18.53 11.55 -1.37
N ALA A 206 -18.49 10.44 -2.11
CA ALA A 206 -18.45 10.47 -3.57
C ALA A 206 -19.65 11.19 -4.21
N LEU A 207 -20.85 11.01 -3.64
CA LEU A 207 -22.08 11.65 -4.13
C LEU A 207 -22.09 13.17 -3.95
N ILE A 208 -21.34 13.68 -2.97
CA ILE A 208 -21.32 15.11 -2.61
C ILE A 208 -20.31 15.87 -3.48
N GLN A 209 -19.19 15.23 -3.83
CA GLN A 209 -18.03 15.90 -4.44
C GLN A 209 -17.96 15.81 -5.97
N LEU A 210 -18.70 14.90 -6.63
CA LEU A 210 -18.54 14.66 -8.07
C LEU A 210 -19.87 14.68 -8.82
N GLY A 211 -19.96 15.58 -9.79
CA GLY A 211 -21.05 15.62 -10.76
C GLY A 211 -21.27 14.26 -11.45
N VAL A 212 -22.52 13.84 -11.49
CA VAL A 212 -22.95 12.56 -12.05
C VAL A 212 -23.06 12.71 -13.57
N GLY A 213 -21.97 12.40 -14.28
CA GLY A 213 -21.94 12.42 -15.74
C GLY A 213 -20.80 11.55 -16.28
N PRO A 214 -21.03 10.77 -17.35
CA PRO A 214 -19.96 10.01 -18.00
C PRO A 214 -18.87 10.97 -18.49
N SER A 215 -17.59 10.58 -18.30
CA SER A 215 -16.44 11.29 -18.86
C SER A 215 -15.78 10.39 -19.89
N ASP A 216 -15.46 10.99 -21.03
CA ASP A 216 -14.65 10.45 -22.14
C ASP A 216 -13.15 10.54 -21.88
N ARG A 217 -12.75 11.19 -20.78
CA ARG A 217 -11.36 11.31 -20.35
C ARG A 217 -11.08 10.35 -19.21
N PHE A 218 -9.96 9.63 -19.33
CA PHE A 218 -9.53 8.67 -18.32
C PHE A 218 -8.20 9.09 -17.70
N PHE A 219 -8.06 8.84 -16.40
CA PHE A 219 -6.74 8.69 -15.79
C PHE A 219 -6.37 7.20 -15.70
N CYS A 220 -5.12 6.90 -15.35
CA CYS A 220 -4.53 5.58 -15.52
C CYS A 220 -5.31 4.42 -14.88
N SER A 221 -5.69 4.52 -13.60
CA SER A 221 -6.49 3.48 -12.93
C SER A 221 -7.94 3.45 -13.41
N GLN A 222 -8.53 4.59 -13.81
CA GLN A 222 -9.87 4.65 -14.38
C GLN A 222 -9.95 3.88 -15.70
N LEU A 223 -8.93 4.01 -16.57
CA LEU A 223 -8.84 3.30 -17.84
C LEU A 223 -8.87 1.78 -17.62
N VAL A 224 -8.04 1.28 -16.70
CA VAL A 224 -7.97 -0.15 -16.35
C VAL A 224 -9.31 -0.66 -15.84
N LEU A 225 -9.92 0.06 -14.89
CA LEU A 225 -11.21 -0.34 -14.30
C LEU A 225 -12.34 -0.34 -15.31
N GLU A 226 -12.39 0.66 -16.20
CA GLU A 226 -13.40 0.73 -17.25
C GLU A 226 -13.20 -0.39 -18.28
N ALA A 227 -11.97 -0.69 -18.67
CA ALA A 227 -11.68 -1.80 -19.59
C ALA A 227 -12.18 -3.15 -19.06
N TYR A 228 -11.89 -3.44 -17.79
CA TYR A 228 -12.38 -4.64 -17.11
C TYR A 228 -13.92 -4.66 -16.98
N ARG A 229 -14.55 -3.51 -16.71
CA ARG A 229 -16.02 -3.38 -16.68
C ARG A 229 -16.64 -3.69 -18.04
N ARG A 230 -16.08 -3.14 -19.14
CA ARG A 230 -16.54 -3.38 -20.52
C ARG A 230 -16.33 -4.83 -20.96
N ALA A 231 -15.30 -5.48 -20.43
CA ALA A 231 -15.04 -6.90 -20.65
C ALA A 231 -16.01 -7.84 -19.93
N GLY A 232 -16.94 -7.31 -19.12
CA GLY A 232 -17.85 -8.12 -18.30
C GLY A 232 -17.17 -8.78 -17.11
N LEU A 233 -16.04 -8.22 -16.64
CA LEU A 233 -15.25 -8.74 -15.53
C LEU A 233 -14.85 -7.60 -14.58
N PRO A 234 -15.82 -6.86 -13.98
CA PRO A 234 -15.49 -5.71 -13.14
C PRO A 234 -14.64 -6.10 -11.93
N LEU A 235 -13.63 -5.28 -11.61
CA LEU A 235 -12.76 -5.51 -10.44
C LEU A 235 -13.45 -5.10 -9.11
N THR A 236 -14.29 -4.08 -9.16
CA THR A 236 -14.98 -3.48 -8.00
C THR A 236 -16.34 -2.90 -8.40
N ASP A 237 -17.24 -2.78 -7.42
CA ASP A 237 -18.50 -2.02 -7.53
C ASP A 237 -18.28 -0.50 -7.39
N ALA A 238 -17.07 -0.06 -6.99
CA ALA A 238 -16.75 1.35 -6.84
C ALA A 238 -16.73 2.07 -8.20
N ASP A 239 -17.11 3.34 -8.21
CA ASP A 239 -16.99 4.17 -9.41
C ASP A 239 -15.51 4.26 -9.84
N PRO A 240 -15.15 3.89 -11.08
CA PRO A 240 -13.78 3.97 -11.58
C PRO A 240 -13.14 5.36 -11.40
N ARG A 241 -13.95 6.43 -11.37
CA ARG A 241 -13.51 7.81 -11.17
C ARG A 241 -13.05 8.12 -9.74
N LEU A 242 -13.16 7.17 -8.80
CA LEU A 242 -12.78 7.32 -7.39
C LEU A 242 -11.61 6.43 -6.98
N ALA A 243 -11.22 5.52 -7.86
CA ALA A 243 -10.25 4.49 -7.57
C ALA A 243 -8.89 4.88 -8.14
N THR A 244 -7.90 4.89 -7.28
CA THR A 244 -6.51 5.27 -7.55
C THR A 244 -5.67 4.04 -7.93
N PRO A 245 -4.43 4.21 -8.44
CA PRO A 245 -3.53 3.08 -8.65
C PRO A 245 -3.23 2.30 -7.37
N VAL A 246 -3.21 2.97 -6.21
CA VAL A 246 -3.02 2.31 -4.91
C VAL A 246 -4.23 1.45 -4.54
N ASP A 247 -5.45 1.85 -4.93
CA ASP A 247 -6.63 1.01 -4.73
C ASP A 247 -6.50 -0.32 -5.47
N LEU A 248 -6.04 -0.30 -6.72
CA LEU A 248 -5.76 -1.51 -7.51
C LEU A 248 -4.69 -2.40 -6.85
N LEU A 249 -3.64 -1.82 -6.28
CA LEU A 249 -2.61 -2.56 -5.54
C LEU A 249 -3.22 -3.33 -4.36
N HIS A 250 -4.15 -2.72 -3.64
CA HIS A 250 -4.80 -3.31 -2.47
C HIS A 250 -5.92 -4.31 -2.82
N MET A 251 -6.28 -4.45 -4.10
CA MET A 251 -7.16 -5.53 -4.58
C MET A 251 -6.44 -6.89 -4.67
N ARG A 252 -5.13 -6.96 -4.38
CA ARG A 252 -4.36 -8.21 -4.49
C ARG A 252 -4.68 -9.24 -3.40
N GLU A 253 -4.32 -10.49 -3.68
CA GLU A 253 -4.40 -11.58 -2.72
C GLU A 253 -3.58 -11.29 -1.45
N GLY A 254 -4.13 -11.64 -0.29
CA GLY A 254 -3.48 -11.43 1.00
C GLY A 254 -3.49 -9.99 1.53
N ASP A 255 -4.12 -9.04 0.83
CA ASP A 255 -4.23 -7.65 1.28
C ASP A 255 -5.67 -7.25 1.66
N VAL A 256 -5.82 -6.06 2.23
CA VAL A 256 -7.10 -5.45 2.61
C VAL A 256 -7.47 -4.38 1.59
N PRO A 257 -8.49 -4.61 0.74
CA PRO A 257 -8.88 -3.62 -0.25
C PRO A 257 -9.65 -2.47 0.40
N SER A 258 -9.36 -1.24 -0.01
CA SER A 258 -10.06 -0.08 0.53
C SER A 258 -11.51 0.03 0.05
N VAL A 259 -11.82 -0.52 -1.13
CA VAL A 259 -13.18 -0.65 -1.70
C VAL A 259 -13.54 -2.11 -1.95
N ARG A 260 -14.82 -2.44 -1.94
CA ARG A 260 -15.29 -3.81 -2.26
C ARG A 260 -14.69 -4.34 -3.56
N THR A 261 -13.96 -5.44 -3.48
CA THR A 261 -13.33 -6.12 -4.64
C THR A 261 -14.06 -7.42 -4.92
N HIS A 262 -14.38 -7.71 -6.18
CA HIS A 262 -15.10 -8.94 -6.56
C HIS A 262 -14.23 -10.19 -6.45
N GLN A 263 -12.97 -10.07 -6.87
CA GLN A 263 -11.99 -11.15 -6.82
C GLN A 263 -10.60 -10.56 -6.62
N ALA A 264 -9.83 -11.16 -5.70
CA ALA A 264 -8.48 -10.72 -5.43
C ALA A 264 -7.57 -10.93 -6.65
N LEU A 265 -6.75 -9.94 -6.96
CA LEU A 265 -5.76 -10.03 -8.03
C LEU A 265 -4.60 -10.93 -7.62
N ARG A 266 -4.24 -11.86 -8.50
CA ARG A 266 -3.12 -12.77 -8.28
C ARG A 266 -1.81 -12.10 -8.67
N TYR A 267 -0.78 -12.28 -7.86
CA TYR A 267 0.54 -11.76 -8.15
C TYR A 267 1.20 -12.52 -9.31
N VAL A 268 1.65 -11.80 -10.35
CA VAL A 268 2.40 -12.36 -11.48
C VAL A 268 3.90 -12.19 -11.25
N GLY A 269 4.38 -11.02 -10.84
CA GLY A 269 5.79 -10.79 -10.55
C GLY A 269 6.23 -9.35 -10.84
N HIS A 270 7.48 -9.03 -10.52
CA HIS A 270 8.11 -7.76 -10.88
C HIS A 270 8.76 -7.85 -12.25
N LEU A 271 8.37 -6.96 -13.16
CA LEU A 271 9.08 -6.73 -14.42
C LEU A 271 10.29 -5.79 -14.23
N LYS A 272 10.24 -4.97 -13.17
CA LYS A 272 11.35 -4.13 -12.72
C LYS A 272 11.24 -3.94 -11.20
N LEU A 273 12.31 -4.27 -10.49
CA LEU A 273 12.41 -4.05 -9.05
C LEU A 273 12.65 -2.56 -8.77
N PRO A 274 12.12 -2.02 -7.66
CA PRO A 274 12.44 -0.67 -7.24
C PRO A 274 13.94 -0.52 -6.97
N ASP A 275 14.52 0.59 -7.43
CA ASP A 275 15.91 0.93 -7.10
C ASP A 275 16.08 0.99 -5.56
N GLU A 276 17.07 0.28 -5.02
CA GLU A 276 17.40 0.25 -3.58
C GLU A 276 17.94 1.60 -3.04
N THR A 277 17.94 2.67 -3.85
CA THR A 277 18.43 4.00 -3.47
C THR A 277 17.36 4.83 -2.75
N GLY A 278 17.03 4.39 -1.52
CA GLY A 278 16.53 5.30 -0.49
C GLY A 278 17.64 6.25 0.00
N PRO A 279 17.31 7.42 0.59
CA PRO A 279 18.34 8.34 1.07
C PRO A 279 19.03 7.72 2.28
N GLY A 280 20.34 7.52 2.17
CA GLY A 280 21.19 7.12 3.28
C GLY A 280 21.72 5.70 3.18
N ARG A 281 22.72 5.52 2.33
CA ARG A 281 23.91 4.69 2.60
C ARG A 281 24.95 5.08 1.57
N ASP A 282 25.69 6.14 1.88
CA ASP A 282 27.01 6.38 1.28
C ASP A 282 27.89 5.20 1.68
N ALA A 283 27.90 4.17 0.84
CA ALA A 283 28.91 3.14 0.84
C ALA A 283 30.18 3.70 0.20
N ASP A 284 30.78 4.71 0.83
CA ASP A 284 32.11 5.23 0.51
C ASP A 284 32.72 5.87 1.77
N SER A 285 33.10 5.01 2.72
CA SER A 285 34.05 5.38 3.80
C SER A 285 34.61 4.15 4.49
N VAL A 286 35.13 3.18 3.72
CA VAL A 286 36.10 2.19 4.24
C VAL A 286 37.18 1.94 3.19
N GLN A 287 37.97 2.96 2.85
CA GLN A 287 39.29 2.76 2.26
C GLN A 287 40.14 4.04 2.32
N ALA A 288 40.55 4.45 3.53
CA ALA A 288 41.67 5.37 3.71
C ALA A 288 42.14 5.38 5.18
N MET A 289 42.69 4.26 5.68
CA MET A 289 43.67 4.25 6.77
C MET A 289 44.43 2.92 6.74
N SER A 290 45.26 2.74 5.72
CA SER A 290 46.33 1.73 5.66
C SER A 290 47.32 2.16 4.58
N GLY A 291 48.29 2.99 4.95
CA GLY A 291 49.39 3.34 4.05
C GLY A 291 49.97 4.73 4.26
N GLN A 292 50.61 4.95 5.41
CA GLN A 292 51.96 5.53 5.58
C GLN A 292 52.17 5.91 7.05
#